data_AF-A0A920KE89-F1
#
_entry.id   AF-A0A920KE89-F1
#
_cell.length_a   1.000
_cell.length_b   1.000
_cell.length_c   1.000
_cell.angle_alpha   90.00
_cell.angle_beta   90.00
_cell.angle_gamma   90.00
#
_symmetry.space_group_name_H-M   'P 1'
#
loop_
_entity.id
_entity.type
_entity.pdbx_description
1 polymer ?
#
loop_
_entity_poly.entity_id
_entity_poly.type
_entity_poly.pdbx_seq_one_letter_code
_entity_poly.pdbx_strand_id
1 'polypeptide(L)'
;MKKGIKSNRTLIIFYILIFYVILQFLWWGFHIIDLSEQIDTDKSEINSTIRMIIGEAAVFILIILIGAYYVIRSYYNELALFKKEKNFALSVTHELKTPIATSKLFAQTLLKRSNLGETQRKESLEKIIEEQNRLNALVEKILLASSIDDMKSQIQKKPVYIRKTIDSILTQIRETHHVVNNIEKDLTINGMNFILFHYFKI
;
A
#
# COMPACT_ATOMS: atom_id res chain seq x y z
N MET A 1 9.51 6.94 8.60
CA MET A 1 8.80 8.02 7.88
C MET A 1 9.58 8.43 6.64
N LYS A 2 9.34 7.80 5.49
CA LYS A 2 9.86 8.26 4.18
C LYS A 2 8.69 8.17 3.21
N LYS A 3 7.99 9.29 3.02
CA LYS A 3 6.82 9.39 2.13
C LYS A 3 7.32 9.18 0.70
N GLY A 4 7.01 8.01 0.14
CA GLY A 4 7.49 7.55 -1.16
C GLY A 4 7.12 8.51 -2.28
N ILE A 5 8.12 8.77 -3.12
CA ILE A 5 8.14 9.66 -4.28
C ILE A 5 7.26 9.08 -5.40
N LYS A 6 5.94 9.05 -5.20
CA LYS A 6 4.95 8.71 -6.24
C LYS A 6 4.04 9.89 -6.61
N SER A 7 4.10 10.99 -5.84
CA SER A 7 3.33 12.22 -6.08
C SER A 7 3.98 13.19 -7.08
N ASN A 8 5.24 12.98 -7.47
CA ASN A 8 5.93 13.95 -8.34
C ASN A 8 5.42 13.90 -9.78
N ARG A 9 5.05 12.73 -10.32
CA ARG A 9 4.63 12.64 -11.73
C ARG A 9 3.29 13.32 -11.97
N THR A 10 2.33 13.13 -11.08
CA THR A 10 1.02 13.81 -11.17
C THR A 10 1.16 15.32 -10.98
N LEU A 11 2.01 15.76 -10.04
CA LEU A 11 2.30 17.19 -9.85
C LEU A 11 3.02 17.79 -11.06
N ILE A 12 3.98 17.08 -11.66
CA ILE A 12 4.67 17.53 -12.88
C ILE A 12 3.67 17.68 -14.03
N ILE A 13 2.79 16.70 -14.23
CA ILE A 13 1.73 16.77 -15.26
C ILE A 13 0.83 17.98 -14.99
N PHE A 14 0.45 18.20 -13.74
CA PHE A 14 -0.37 19.34 -13.34
C PHE A 14 0.32 20.69 -13.58
N TYR A 15 1.61 20.81 -13.26
CA TYR A 15 2.39 22.03 -13.53
C TYR A 15 2.59 22.29 -15.02
N ILE A 16 2.86 21.24 -15.81
CA ILE A 16 2.95 21.33 -17.28
C ILE A 16 1.60 21.80 -17.84
N LEU A 17 0.50 21.28 -17.30
CA LEU A 17 -0.85 21.69 -17.69
C LEU A 17 -1.09 23.18 -17.42
N ILE A 18 -0.81 23.65 -16.20
CA ILE A 18 -0.96 25.07 -15.84
C ILE A 18 -0.10 25.96 -16.72
N PHE A 19 1.14 25.57 -16.98
CA PHE A 19 2.04 26.32 -17.86
C PHE A 19 1.50 26.42 -19.29
N TYR A 20 0.98 25.31 -19.83
CA TYR A 20 0.34 25.29 -21.15
C TYR A 20 -0.88 26.21 -21.21
N VAL A 21 -1.73 26.19 -20.17
CA VAL A 21 -2.89 27.08 -20.06
C VAL A 21 -2.48 28.56 -20.07
N ILE A 22 -1.44 28.94 -19.32
CA ILE A 22 -0.93 30.32 -19.29
C ILE A 22 -0.42 30.75 -20.68
N LEU A 23 0.27 29.85 -21.38
CA LEU A 23 0.82 30.12 -22.71
C LEU A 23 -0.30 30.35 -23.74
N GLN A 24 -1.40 29.59 -23.66
CA GLN A 24 -2.62 29.85 -24.43
C GLN A 24 -3.21 31.22 -24.13
N PHE A 25 -3.36 31.60 -22.87
CA PHE A 25 -3.92 32.91 -22.50
C PHE A 25 -3.07 34.09 -23.00
N LEU A 26 -1.73 33.96 -22.97
CA LEU A 26 -0.83 34.98 -23.52
C LEU A 26 -0.96 35.09 -25.04
N TRP A 27 -1.05 33.96 -25.74
CA TRP A 27 -1.25 33.93 -27.18
C TRP A 27 -2.61 34.51 -27.59
N TRP A 28 -3.66 34.17 -26.84
CA TRP A 28 -5.01 34.72 -27.04
C TRP A 28 -5.05 36.23 -26.81
N GLY A 29 -4.39 36.71 -25.75
CA GLY A 29 -4.26 38.14 -25.47
C GLY A 29 -3.58 38.91 -26.60
N PHE A 30 -2.50 38.35 -27.17
CA PHE A 30 -1.84 38.94 -28.34
C PHE A 30 -2.76 38.97 -29.56
N HIS A 31 -3.45 37.87 -29.85
CA HIS A 31 -4.32 37.76 -31.02
C HIS A 31 -5.53 38.70 -30.96
N ILE A 32 -6.12 38.91 -29.77
CA ILE A 32 -7.23 39.87 -29.59
C ILE A 32 -6.79 41.31 -29.81
N ILE A 33 -5.56 41.68 -29.44
CA ILE A 33 -5.00 43.01 -29.70
C ILE A 33 -4.77 43.21 -31.20
N ASP A 34 -4.22 42.21 -31.89
CA ASP A 34 -3.97 42.24 -33.33
C ASP A 34 -5.29 42.33 -34.15
N LEU A 35 -6.35 41.66 -33.69
CA LEU A 35 -7.69 41.78 -34.28
C LEU A 35 -8.37 43.11 -33.96
N SER A 36 -8.06 43.74 -32.82
CA SER A 36 -8.60 45.05 -32.44
C SER A 36 -8.15 46.17 -33.39
N GLU A 37 -7.04 45.98 -34.08
CA GLU A 37 -6.45 46.97 -34.99
C GLU A 37 -7.08 46.90 -36.40
N GLN A 38 -7.79 45.81 -36.74
CA GLN A 38 -8.35 45.53 -38.08
C GLN A 38 -9.90 45.56 -38.14
N ILE A 39 -10.58 46.17 -37.16
CA ILE A 39 -12.07 46.16 -37.03
C ILE A 39 -12.80 47.02 -38.09
N ASP A 40 -12.41 47.00 -39.37
CA ASP A 40 -13.19 47.70 -40.40
C ASP A 40 -13.40 46.97 -41.74
N THR A 41 -12.97 45.71 -41.96
CA THR A 41 -13.35 45.03 -43.20
C THR A 41 -13.25 43.50 -43.17
N ASP A 42 -14.38 42.86 -43.46
CA ASP A 42 -14.55 41.46 -43.93
C ASP A 42 -15.16 40.43 -42.95
N LYS A 43 -16.32 39.89 -43.35
CA LYS A 43 -17.09 38.86 -42.61
C LYS A 43 -16.41 37.49 -42.64
N SER A 44 -15.48 37.28 -43.57
CA SER A 44 -14.75 36.02 -43.73
C SER A 44 -13.75 35.76 -42.60
N GLU A 45 -13.08 36.80 -42.12
CA GLU A 45 -12.09 36.69 -41.03
C GLU A 45 -12.76 36.37 -39.68
N ILE A 46 -13.90 37.00 -39.39
CA ILE A 46 -14.68 36.78 -38.15
C ILE A 46 -15.04 35.29 -37.96
N ASN A 47 -15.40 34.57 -39.03
CA ASN A 47 -15.78 33.16 -38.92
C ASN A 47 -14.59 32.26 -38.58
N SER A 48 -13.40 32.58 -39.09
CA SER A 48 -12.18 31.83 -38.79
C SER A 48 -11.77 31.96 -37.32
N THR A 49 -11.90 33.18 -36.78
CA THR A 49 -11.65 33.51 -35.38
C THR A 49 -12.63 32.79 -34.45
N ILE A 50 -13.94 32.83 -34.76
CA ILE A 50 -14.96 32.16 -33.94
C ILE A 50 -14.71 30.64 -33.89
N ARG A 51 -14.35 30.01 -35.01
CA ARG A 51 -14.02 28.57 -35.02
C ARG A 51 -12.78 28.25 -34.17
N MET A 52 -11.76 29.10 -34.19
CA MET A 52 -10.56 28.92 -33.38
C MET A 52 -10.88 29.01 -31.89
N ILE A 53 -11.65 30.04 -31.48
CA ILE A 53 -12.10 30.23 -30.09
C ILE A 53 -12.91 29.03 -29.60
N ILE A 54 -13.85 28.54 -30.40
CA ILE A 54 -14.68 27.37 -30.04
C ILE A 54 -13.81 26.11 -29.92
N GLY A 55 -12.88 25.88 -30.85
CA GLY A 55 -11.97 24.74 -30.79
C GLY A 55 -11.07 24.79 -29.55
N GLU A 56 -10.56 25.96 -29.21
CA GLU A 56 -9.71 26.20 -28.05
C GLU A 56 -10.47 26.01 -26.72
N ALA A 57 -11.69 26.56 -26.62
CA ALA A 57 -12.58 26.34 -25.48
C ALA A 57 -12.92 24.85 -25.29
N ALA A 58 -13.12 24.11 -26.37
CA ALA A 58 -13.36 22.67 -26.32
C ALA A 58 -12.13 21.90 -25.76
N VAL A 59 -10.92 22.27 -26.18
CA VAL A 59 -9.67 21.69 -25.65
C VAL A 59 -9.50 22.00 -24.16
N PHE A 60 -9.77 23.24 -23.74
CA PHE A 60 -9.75 23.64 -22.33
C PHE A 60 -10.72 22.81 -21.48
N ILE A 61 -11.97 22.67 -21.93
CA ILE A 61 -12.98 21.86 -21.24
C ILE A 61 -12.53 20.41 -21.15
N LEU A 62 -12.01 19.83 -22.23
CA LEU A 62 -11.52 18.46 -22.26
C LEU A 62 -10.39 18.24 -21.23
N ILE A 63 -9.43 19.17 -21.17
CA ILE A 63 -8.33 19.14 -20.22
C ILE A 63 -8.85 19.20 -18.77
N ILE A 64 -9.79 20.10 -18.48
CA ILE A 64 -10.39 20.23 -17.14
C ILE A 64 -11.10 18.94 -16.74
N LEU A 65 -11.88 18.34 -17.65
CA LEU A 65 -12.60 17.09 -17.39
C LEU A 65 -11.63 15.94 -17.09
N ILE A 66 -10.55 15.82 -17.88
CA ILE A 66 -9.52 14.80 -17.65
C ILE A 66 -8.83 15.05 -16.30
N GLY A 67 -8.43 16.29 -16.02
CA GLY A 67 -7.82 16.67 -14.74
C GLY A 67 -8.71 16.36 -13.55
N ALA A 68 -9.98 16.77 -13.61
CA ALA A 68 -10.98 16.51 -12.58
C ALA A 68 -11.19 15.01 -12.36
N TYR A 69 -11.27 14.22 -13.44
CA TYR A 69 -11.36 12.76 -13.35
C TYR A 69 -10.16 12.15 -12.60
N TYR A 70 -8.93 12.56 -12.92
CA TYR A 70 -7.74 12.08 -12.22
C TYR A 70 -7.72 12.47 -10.74
N VAL A 71 -8.10 13.72 -10.41
CA VAL A 71 -8.15 14.20 -9.02
C VAL A 71 -9.18 13.41 -8.21
N ILE A 72 -10.40 13.26 -8.74
CA ILE A 72 -11.48 12.51 -8.08
C ILE A 72 -11.07 11.05 -7.87
N ARG A 73 -10.50 10.41 -8.89
CA ARG A 73 -10.00 9.04 -8.78
C ARG A 73 -8.90 8.92 -7.72
N SER A 74 -7.95 9.87 -7.70
CA SER A 74 -6.89 9.90 -6.70
C SER A 74 -7.45 10.03 -5.28
N TYR A 75 -8.42 10.93 -5.08
CA TYR A 75 -9.08 11.16 -3.80
C TYR A 75 -9.77 9.90 -3.27
N TYR A 76 -10.53 9.19 -4.10
CA TYR A 76 -11.20 7.95 -3.67
C TYR A 76 -10.21 6.82 -3.36
N ASN A 77 -9.10 6.72 -4.11
CA ASN A 77 -8.05 5.75 -3.80
C ASN A 77 -7.39 6.06 -2.45
N GLU A 78 -7.11 7.33 -2.16
CA GLU A 78 -6.52 7.77 -0.91
C GLU A 78 -7.47 7.51 0.27
N LEU A 79 -8.77 7.81 0.12
CA LEU A 79 -9.79 7.45 1.11
C LEU A 79 -9.87 5.93 1.35
N ALA A 80 -9.79 5.12 0.30
CA ALA A 80 -9.83 3.67 0.43
C ALA A 80 -8.60 3.14 1.18
N LEU A 81 -7.40 3.71 0.93
CA LEU A 81 -6.19 3.39 1.68
C LEU A 81 -6.31 3.80 3.14
N PHE A 82 -6.73 5.02 3.41
CA PHE A 82 -6.94 5.51 4.77
C PHE A 82 -7.94 4.64 5.56
N LYS A 83 -9.03 4.22 4.93
CA LYS A 83 -9.99 3.28 5.54
C LYS A 83 -9.36 1.93 5.86
N LYS A 84 -8.53 1.39 4.97
CA LYS A 84 -7.81 0.13 5.22
C LYS A 84 -6.84 0.26 6.39
N GLU A 85 -6.03 1.31 6.42
CA GLU A 85 -5.10 1.59 7.53
C GLU A 85 -5.84 1.72 8.87
N LYS A 86 -6.93 2.49 8.88
CA LYS A 86 -7.78 2.65 10.08
C LYS A 86 -8.38 1.31 10.54
N ASN A 87 -8.96 0.54 9.64
CA ASN A 87 -9.55 -0.76 9.97
C ASN A 87 -8.50 -1.75 10.45
N PHE A 88 -7.31 -1.76 9.84
CA PHE A 88 -6.18 -2.56 10.29
C PHE A 88 -5.77 -2.19 11.72
N ALA A 89 -5.56 -0.91 12.00
CA ALA A 89 -5.20 -0.44 13.34
C ALA A 89 -6.25 -0.80 14.40
N LEU A 90 -7.54 -0.68 14.06
CA LEU A 90 -8.64 -1.10 14.93
C LEU A 90 -8.61 -2.61 15.18
N SER A 91 -8.50 -3.43 14.13
CA SER A 91 -8.46 -4.89 14.23
C SER A 91 -7.29 -5.36 15.11
N VAL A 92 -6.09 -4.85 14.83
CA VAL A 92 -4.88 -5.12 15.61
C VAL A 92 -5.08 -4.75 17.07
N THR A 93 -5.64 -3.57 17.34
CA THR A 93 -5.89 -3.15 18.73
C THR A 93 -6.87 -4.09 19.44
N HIS A 94 -7.93 -4.53 18.75
CA HIS A 94 -8.89 -5.47 19.33
C HIS A 94 -8.27 -6.84 19.61
N GLU A 95 -7.51 -7.38 18.66
CA GLU A 95 -6.83 -8.66 18.82
C GLU A 95 -5.77 -8.65 19.92
N LEU A 96 -5.06 -7.53 20.11
CA LEU A 96 -4.07 -7.38 21.18
C LEU A 96 -4.69 -7.19 22.57
N LYS A 97 -5.84 -6.50 22.66
CA LYS A 97 -6.50 -6.24 23.97
C LYS A 97 -6.92 -7.52 24.67
N THR A 98 -7.41 -8.52 23.93
CA THR A 98 -7.90 -9.79 24.49
C THR A 98 -6.82 -10.56 25.28
N PRO A 99 -5.67 -10.94 24.69
CA PRO A 99 -4.63 -11.66 25.41
C PRO A 99 -4.02 -10.84 26.55
N ILE A 100 -3.92 -9.50 26.41
CA ILE A 100 -3.49 -8.61 27.49
C ILE A 100 -4.47 -8.67 28.67
N ALA A 101 -5.77 -8.57 28.40
CA ALA A 101 -6.80 -8.63 29.44
C ALA A 101 -6.84 -10.00 30.13
N THR A 102 -6.74 -11.09 29.35
CA THR A 102 -6.71 -12.46 29.86
C THR A 102 -5.47 -12.72 30.73
N SER A 103 -4.28 -12.33 30.27
CA SER A 103 -3.04 -12.43 31.04
C SER A 103 -3.12 -11.62 32.35
N LYS A 104 -3.66 -10.40 32.29
CA LYS A 104 -3.90 -9.56 33.47
C LYS A 104 -4.88 -10.22 34.45
N LEU A 105 -5.95 -10.87 33.97
CA LEU A 105 -6.92 -11.56 34.80
C LEU A 105 -6.30 -12.72 35.58
N PHE A 106 -5.48 -13.55 34.93
CA PHE A 106 -4.76 -14.63 35.60
C PHE A 106 -3.75 -14.10 36.62
N ALA A 107 -3.00 -13.05 36.27
CA ALA A 107 -2.08 -12.39 37.21
C ALA A 107 -2.82 -11.80 38.42
N GLN A 108 -3.99 -11.17 38.21
CA GLN A 108 -4.82 -10.66 39.30
C GLN A 108 -5.38 -11.78 40.18
N THR A 109 -5.72 -12.93 39.60
CA THR A 109 -6.18 -14.10 40.35
C THR A 109 -5.07 -14.61 41.28
N LEU A 110 -3.84 -14.70 40.77
CA LEU A 110 -2.65 -15.06 41.54
C LEU A 110 -2.37 -14.08 42.69
N LEU A 111 -2.57 -12.78 42.47
CA LEU A 111 -2.36 -11.75 43.49
C LEU A 111 -3.47 -11.72 44.55
N LYS A 112 -4.74 -11.90 44.16
CA LYS A 112 -5.89 -11.75 45.07
C LYS A 112 -6.21 -13.01 45.87
N ARG A 113 -5.91 -14.20 45.34
CA ARG A 113 -6.20 -15.47 46.02
C ARG A 113 -4.94 -16.06 46.64
N SER A 114 -4.72 -15.76 47.91
CA SER A 114 -3.58 -16.24 48.70
C SER A 114 -3.63 -17.75 49.02
N ASN A 115 -4.81 -18.36 48.96
CA ASN A 115 -5.09 -19.76 49.29
C ASN A 115 -5.22 -20.68 48.07
N LEU A 116 -4.68 -20.30 46.91
CA LEU A 116 -4.61 -21.19 45.75
C LEU A 116 -3.69 -22.39 46.03
N GLY A 117 -4.18 -23.59 45.72
CA GLY A 117 -3.34 -24.79 45.70
C GLY A 117 -2.23 -24.67 44.63
N GLU A 118 -1.15 -25.43 44.81
CA GLU A 118 0.02 -25.37 43.93
C GLU A 118 -0.33 -25.65 42.46
N THR A 119 -1.23 -26.60 42.22
CA THR A 119 -1.74 -26.93 40.87
C THR A 119 -2.44 -25.74 40.20
N GLN A 120 -3.32 -25.02 40.91
CA GLN A 120 -4.05 -23.87 40.35
C GLN A 120 -3.12 -22.67 40.10
N ARG A 121 -2.11 -22.50 40.95
CA ARG A 121 -1.06 -21.49 40.76
C ARG A 121 -0.26 -21.79 39.48
N LYS A 122 0.15 -23.04 39.30
CA LYS A 122 0.86 -23.49 38.10
C LYS A 122 0.01 -23.30 36.83
N GLU A 123 -1.25 -23.72 36.85
CA GLU A 123 -2.18 -23.55 35.72
C GLU A 123 -2.34 -22.06 35.33
N SER A 124 -2.50 -21.17 36.33
CA SER A 124 -2.61 -19.73 36.07
C SER A 124 -1.34 -19.16 35.42
N LEU A 125 -0.16 -19.62 35.86
CA LEU A 125 1.12 -19.22 35.26
C LEU A 125 1.28 -19.75 33.84
N GLU A 126 0.91 -21.00 33.59
CA GLU A 126 0.91 -21.60 32.25
C GLU A 126 -0.01 -20.84 31.31
N LYS A 127 -1.21 -20.44 31.77
CA LYS A 127 -2.13 -19.59 31.00
C LYS A 127 -1.54 -18.21 30.67
N ILE A 128 -0.81 -17.60 31.60
CA ILE A 128 -0.11 -16.34 31.32
C ILE A 128 0.93 -16.54 30.21
N ILE A 129 1.75 -17.59 30.29
CA ILE A 129 2.76 -17.91 29.28
C ILE A 129 2.13 -18.18 27.91
N GLU A 130 1.01 -18.91 27.89
CA GLU A 130 0.24 -19.18 26.66
C GLU A 130 -0.20 -17.86 25.99
N GLU A 131 -0.76 -16.91 26.74
CA GLU A 131 -1.17 -15.61 26.22
C GLU A 131 0.01 -14.74 25.78
N GLN A 132 1.17 -14.83 26.44
CA GLN A 132 2.40 -14.14 25.99
C GLN A 132 2.90 -14.70 24.65
N ASN A 133 2.88 -16.02 24.46
CA ASN A 133 3.24 -16.64 23.18
C ASN A 133 2.28 -16.22 22.05
N ARG A 134 0.97 -16.15 22.35
CA ARG A 134 -0.05 -15.64 21.41
C ARG A 134 0.21 -14.17 21.03
N LEU A 135 0.56 -13.32 22.00
CA LEU A 135 0.93 -11.93 21.75
C LEU A 135 2.14 -11.81 20.82
N ASN A 136 3.20 -12.59 21.06
CA ASN A 136 4.38 -12.60 20.19
C ASN A 136 4.02 -13.00 18.76
N ALA A 137 3.20 -14.05 18.58
CA ALA A 137 2.74 -14.46 17.26
C ALA A 137 1.90 -13.37 16.56
N LEU A 138 1.06 -12.62 17.29
CA LEU A 138 0.33 -11.48 16.74
C LEU A 138 1.26 -10.35 16.30
N VAL A 139 2.28 -10.02 17.10
CA VAL A 139 3.29 -9.02 16.75
C VAL A 139 4.05 -9.41 15.48
N GLU A 140 4.48 -10.67 15.37
CA GLU A 140 5.14 -11.18 14.16
C GLU A 140 4.23 -11.04 12.93
N LYS A 141 2.94 -11.40 13.04
CA LYS A 141 1.96 -11.21 11.95
C LYS A 141 1.84 -9.75 11.52
N ILE A 142 1.81 -8.81 12.47
CA ILE A 142 1.75 -7.37 12.19
C ILE A 142 3.01 -6.88 11.48
N LEU A 143 4.20 -7.31 11.95
CA LEU A 143 5.48 -6.96 11.33
C LEU A 143 5.58 -7.50 9.90
N LEU A 144 5.12 -8.73 9.66
CA LEU A 144 5.05 -9.31 8.32
C LEU A 144 4.09 -8.54 7.41
N ALA A 145 2.89 -8.23 7.89
CA ALA A 145 1.91 -7.44 7.15
C ALA A 145 2.48 -6.06 6.76
N SER A 146 3.13 -5.36 7.70
CA SER A 146 3.79 -4.08 7.44
C SER A 146 4.97 -4.21 6.47
N SER A 147 5.70 -5.32 6.52
CA SER A 147 6.86 -5.56 5.64
C SER A 147 6.46 -5.88 4.21
N ILE A 148 5.30 -6.53 4.00
CA ILE A 148 4.80 -6.88 2.65
C ILE A 148 4.47 -5.60 1.84
N ASP A 149 3.93 -4.57 2.48
CA ASP A 149 3.64 -3.29 1.81
C ASP A 149 4.93 -2.58 1.36
N ASP A 150 5.99 -2.63 2.16
CA ASP A 150 7.31 -2.13 1.77
C ASP A 150 7.96 -3.00 0.67
N MET A 151 7.79 -4.32 0.74
CA MET A 151 8.36 -5.27 -0.23
C MET A 151 7.70 -5.14 -1.60
N LYS A 152 6.42 -4.76 -1.68
CA LYS A 152 5.72 -4.42 -2.93
C LYS A 152 6.39 -3.27 -3.69
N SER A 153 7.03 -2.33 -2.99
CA SER A 153 7.79 -1.23 -3.59
C SER A 153 9.15 -1.65 -4.15
N GLN A 154 9.66 -2.84 -3.81
CA GLN A 154 10.99 -3.34 -4.19
C GLN A 154 10.95 -4.67 -4.95
N ILE A 155 9.81 -5.05 -5.56
CA ILE A 155 9.69 -6.31 -6.31
C ILE A 155 10.59 -6.28 -7.55
N GLN A 156 11.83 -6.76 -7.41
CA GLN A 156 12.60 -7.33 -8.49
C GLN A 156 12.39 -8.85 -8.43
N LYS A 157 11.58 -9.38 -9.36
CA LYS A 157 11.43 -10.83 -9.52
C LYS A 157 12.80 -11.40 -9.88
N LYS A 158 13.31 -12.32 -9.07
CA LYS A 158 14.53 -13.09 -9.37
C LYS A 158 14.16 -14.57 -9.45
N PRO A 159 14.82 -15.36 -10.32
CA PRO A 159 14.60 -16.80 -10.36
C PRO A 159 14.97 -17.42 -9.01
N VAL A 160 14.03 -18.17 -8.41
CA VAL A 160 14.23 -18.87 -7.14
C VAL A 160 14.29 -20.36 -7.39
N TYR A 161 15.40 -20.98 -6.99
CA TYR A 161 15.61 -22.42 -7.07
C TYR A 161 14.98 -23.10 -5.86
N ILE A 162 13.81 -23.72 -6.06
CA ILE A 162 12.99 -24.29 -5.00
C ILE A 162 13.70 -25.39 -4.23
N ARG A 163 14.48 -26.24 -4.93
CA ARG A 163 15.27 -27.31 -4.30
C ARG A 163 16.23 -26.77 -3.24
N LYS A 164 16.95 -25.68 -3.53
CA LYS A 164 17.92 -25.08 -2.59
C LYS A 164 17.23 -24.48 -1.35
N THR A 165 16.06 -23.87 -1.55
CA THR A 165 15.24 -23.34 -0.45
C THR A 165 14.71 -24.47 0.44
N ILE A 166 14.17 -25.53 -0.14
CA ILE A 166 13.68 -26.70 0.60
C ILE A 166 14.81 -27.43 1.32
N ASP A 167 15.96 -27.63 0.67
CA ASP A 167 17.12 -28.29 1.30
C ASP A 167 17.65 -27.49 2.51
N SER A 168 17.59 -26.14 2.46
CA SER A 168 17.97 -25.29 3.59
C SER A 168 16.98 -25.35 4.76
N ILE A 169 15.68 -25.48 4.49
CA ILE A 169 14.63 -25.65 5.52
C ILE A 169 14.73 -27.06 6.13
N LEU A 170 14.94 -28.09 5.31
CA LEU A 170 15.10 -29.48 5.76
C LEU A 170 16.38 -29.68 6.59
N THR A 171 17.44 -28.93 6.31
CA THR A 171 18.66 -28.93 7.14
C THR A 171 18.38 -28.37 8.54
N GLN A 172 17.40 -27.46 8.67
CA GLN A 172 17.00 -26.87 9.95
C GLN A 172 16.00 -27.73 10.75
N ILE A 173 15.27 -28.66 10.09
CA ILE A 173 14.27 -29.56 10.70
C ILE A 173 14.85 -30.96 11.00
N ARG A 174 16.10 -31.21 10.62
CA ARG A 174 16.74 -32.54 10.60
C ARG A 174 16.96 -33.22 11.95
N GLU A 175 16.58 -32.59 13.07
CA GLU A 175 16.66 -33.22 14.39
C GLU A 175 15.51 -34.21 14.69
N THR A 176 14.45 -34.30 13.86
CA THR A 176 13.29 -35.13 14.24
C THR A 176 12.73 -36.10 13.18
N HIS A 177 12.91 -35.92 11.86
CA HIS A 177 12.32 -36.83 10.85
C HIS A 177 13.14 -36.97 9.54
N HIS A 178 13.17 -38.18 8.96
CA HIS A 178 13.73 -38.45 7.63
C HIS A 178 12.76 -38.04 6.51
N VAL A 179 13.02 -36.91 5.85
CA VAL A 179 12.23 -36.44 4.70
C VAL A 179 13.00 -36.69 3.39
N VAL A 180 12.38 -37.40 2.44
CA VAL A 180 12.93 -37.65 1.10
C VAL A 180 12.43 -36.57 0.14
N ASN A 181 13.32 -35.68 -0.31
CA ASN A 181 12.99 -34.61 -1.25
C ASN A 181 13.10 -35.10 -2.71
N ASN A 182 11.97 -35.50 -3.31
CA ASN A 182 11.89 -36.01 -4.69
C ASN A 182 11.60 -34.92 -5.74
N ILE A 183 12.01 -33.66 -5.49
CA ILE A 183 11.77 -32.54 -6.40
C ILE A 183 12.82 -32.51 -7.51
N GLU A 184 12.38 -32.39 -8.76
CA GLU A 184 13.20 -32.29 -9.97
C GLU A 184 14.17 -31.11 -9.88
N LYS A 185 15.44 -31.31 -10.29
CA LYS A 185 16.55 -30.37 -10.02
C LYS A 185 16.37 -28.99 -10.66
N ASP A 186 15.55 -28.89 -11.70
CA ASP A 186 15.46 -27.72 -12.58
C ASP A 186 14.16 -26.93 -12.41
N LEU A 187 13.37 -27.22 -11.36
CA LEU A 187 12.12 -26.50 -11.10
C LEU A 187 12.40 -25.08 -10.57
N THR A 188 12.43 -24.12 -11.49
CA THR A 188 12.47 -22.68 -11.19
C THR A 188 11.06 -22.12 -11.22
N ILE A 189 10.60 -21.56 -10.10
CA ILE A 189 9.37 -20.76 -10.09
C ILE A 189 9.76 -19.29 -10.02
N ASN A 190 9.17 -18.49 -10.90
CA ASN A 190 9.25 -17.03 -10.80
C ASN A 190 8.39 -16.55 -9.63
N GLY A 191 8.98 -16.55 -8.43
CA GLY A 191 8.33 -16.17 -7.18
C GLY A 191 9.28 -15.48 -6.21
N MET A 192 8.75 -15.00 -5.09
CA MET A 192 9.55 -14.38 -4.03
C MET A 192 10.06 -15.48 -3.09
N ASN A 193 11.38 -15.59 -2.93
CA ASN A 193 12.00 -16.60 -2.06
C ASN A 193 11.46 -16.53 -0.61
N PHE A 194 11.11 -15.32 -0.18
CA PHE A 194 10.54 -15.04 1.15
C PHE A 194 9.17 -15.69 1.42
N ILE A 195 8.29 -15.79 0.42
CA ILE A 195 6.94 -16.36 0.60
C ILE A 195 7.02 -17.88 0.80
N LEU A 196 7.96 -18.54 0.12
CA LEU A 196 8.20 -19.98 0.25
C LEU A 196 8.76 -20.34 1.63
N PHE A 197 9.70 -19.57 2.18
CA PHE A 197 10.24 -19.85 3.53
C PHE A 197 9.19 -19.70 4.63
N HIS A 198 8.25 -18.75 4.50
CA HIS A 198 7.24 -18.51 5.53
C HIS A 198 6.13 -19.57 5.53
N TYR A 199 5.76 -20.12 4.36
CA TYR A 199 4.73 -21.16 4.26
C TYR A 199 5.17 -22.54 4.77
N PHE A 200 6.49 -22.82 4.75
CA PHE A 200 7.04 -24.13 5.12
C PHE A 200 7.57 -24.22 6.56
N LYS A 201 7.53 -23.12 7.32
CA LYS A 201 7.86 -23.11 8.75
C LYS A 201 6.56 -23.28 9.55
N ILE A 202 6.10 -24.53 9.66
CA ILE A 202 5.10 -24.98 10.65
C ILE A 202 5.86 -25.53 11.86
#